data_AF-A0A7C6I9N5-F1
#
_entry.id   AF-A0A7C6I9N5-F1
#
_cell.length_a   1.000
_cell.length_b   1.000
_cell.length_c   1.000
_cell.angle_alpha   90.00
_cell.angle_beta   90.00
_cell.angle_gamma   90.00
#
_symmetry.space_group_name_H-M   'P 1'
#
loop_
_entity.id
_entity.type
_entity.pdbx_description
1 polymer ?
#
loop_
_entity_poly.entity_id
_entity_poly.type
_entity_poly.pdbx_seq_one_letter_code
_entity_poly.pdbx_strand_id
1 'polypeptide(L)'
;MTIGQTAGFSSSTGLLAGNAKARETESRFQALIDGISAAGDSETTTNQKSSESDLSLVDHRLPGDYISSFSNRNGSPTDRIAPPSGAAANAGQNGTIDKTSKLYEQAMELESYLVKIMLSSMKNTVEKTNLSGDSDFAGNMYEDMLYDELSRSVTKSAGFGLADQVYLQLSGSR
;
A
#
# COMPACT_ATOMS: atom_id res chain seq x y z
N MET A 1 50.09 7.52 -28.08
CA MET A 1 50.18 6.09 -28.46
C MET A 1 49.26 5.28 -27.55
N THR A 2 48.33 4.57 -28.17
CA THR A 2 47.66 3.33 -27.74
C THR A 2 47.15 3.21 -26.30
N ILE A 3 45.83 3.41 -26.14
CA ILE A 3 45.04 2.82 -25.05
C ILE A 3 44.73 1.38 -25.48
N GLY A 4 44.99 0.41 -24.60
CA GLY A 4 44.80 -1.01 -24.86
C GLY A 4 43.35 -1.36 -25.18
N GLN A 5 43.17 -2.12 -26.25
CA GLN A 5 41.92 -2.78 -26.62
C GLN A 5 41.63 -3.89 -25.60
N THR A 6 40.49 -3.83 -24.91
CA THR A 6 39.81 -5.02 -24.42
C THR A 6 38.73 -5.38 -25.43
N ALA A 7 38.82 -6.60 -25.95
CA ALA A 7 37.97 -7.11 -26.99
C ALA A 7 36.49 -7.00 -26.60
N GLY A 8 35.73 -6.32 -27.44
CA GLY A 8 34.28 -6.32 -27.37
C GLY A 8 33.76 -7.76 -27.43
N PHE A 9 32.79 -8.05 -26.57
CA PHE A 9 31.99 -9.26 -26.67
C PHE A 9 31.15 -9.14 -27.96
N SER A 10 31.75 -9.64 -29.04
CA SER A 10 31.18 -9.68 -30.38
C SER A 10 30.00 -10.65 -30.40
N SER A 11 28.85 -10.09 -30.79
CA SER A 11 27.77 -10.72 -31.56
C SER A 11 27.52 -12.22 -31.36
N SER A 12 26.56 -12.55 -30.50
CA SER A 12 25.67 -13.70 -30.71
C SER A 12 24.40 -13.25 -31.46
N THR A 13 24.59 -12.59 -32.60
CA THR A 13 23.53 -12.43 -33.60
C THR A 13 23.37 -13.77 -34.29
N GLY A 14 22.35 -14.56 -33.95
CA GLY A 14 22.21 -15.81 -34.71
C GLY A 14 21.11 -16.82 -34.40
N LEU A 15 20.21 -16.63 -33.42
CA LEU A 15 19.24 -17.72 -33.14
C LEU A 15 17.77 -17.35 -32.87
N LEU A 16 17.36 -16.09 -33.06
CA LEU A 16 15.97 -15.67 -32.77
C LEU A 16 15.32 -14.83 -33.89
N ALA A 17 15.85 -14.92 -35.11
CA ALA A 17 15.36 -14.17 -36.28
C ALA A 17 13.96 -14.62 -36.80
N GLY A 18 13.21 -15.44 -36.06
CA GLY A 18 11.92 -16.00 -36.49
C GLY A 18 10.68 -15.52 -35.72
N ASN A 19 10.82 -14.87 -34.57
CA ASN A 19 9.66 -14.52 -33.74
C ASN A 19 9.26 -13.04 -33.88
N ALA A 20 8.18 -12.78 -34.61
CA ALA A 20 7.59 -11.44 -34.77
C ALA A 20 7.30 -10.76 -33.43
N LYS A 21 6.95 -11.53 -32.39
CA LYS A 21 6.72 -11.03 -31.03
C LYS A 21 7.99 -10.49 -30.36
N ALA A 22 9.16 -11.03 -30.67
CA ALA A 22 10.43 -10.56 -30.11
C ALA A 22 10.81 -9.17 -30.67
N ARG A 23 10.53 -8.94 -31.97
CA ARG A 23 10.73 -7.63 -32.60
C ARG A 23 9.75 -6.58 -32.07
N GLU A 24 8.52 -6.98 -31.76
CA GLU A 24 7.54 -6.08 -31.13
C GLU A 24 8.01 -5.66 -29.73
N THR A 25 8.54 -6.60 -28.93
CA THR A 25 9.07 -6.28 -27.60
C THR A 25 10.31 -5.39 -27.66
N GLU A 26 11.19 -5.58 -28.64
CA GLU A 26 12.35 -4.69 -28.86
C GLU A 26 11.91 -3.27 -29.25
N SER A 27 10.90 -3.14 -30.13
CA SER A 27 10.38 -1.84 -30.55
C SER A 27 9.68 -1.10 -29.41
N ARG A 28 8.90 -1.81 -28.59
CA ARG A 28 8.26 -1.26 -27.39
C ARG A 28 9.28 -0.82 -26.35
N PHE A 29 10.38 -1.57 -26.21
CA PHE A 29 11.45 -1.24 -25.29
C PHE A 29 12.24 0.00 -25.74
N GLN A 30 12.51 0.13 -27.05
CA GLN A 30 13.12 1.34 -27.60
C GLN A 30 12.22 2.58 -27.42
N ALA A 31 10.91 2.46 -27.65
CA ALA A 31 9.97 3.58 -27.42
C ALA A 31 9.94 4.04 -25.95
N LEU A 32 10.15 3.11 -25.02
CA LEU A 32 10.18 3.41 -23.59
C LEU A 32 11.49 4.11 -23.18
N ILE A 33 12.62 3.68 -23.74
CA ILE A 33 13.91 4.37 -23.56
C ILE A 33 13.85 5.77 -24.15
N ASP A 34 13.30 5.93 -25.35
CA ASP A 34 13.18 7.22 -26.03
C ASP A 34 12.25 8.18 -25.26
N GLY A 35 11.17 7.65 -24.67
CA GLY A 35 10.29 8.42 -23.78
C GLY A 35 10.97 8.88 -22.49
N ILE A 36 11.85 8.07 -21.90
CA ILE A 36 12.63 8.43 -20.71
C ILE A 36 13.73 9.45 -21.05
N SER A 37 14.41 9.30 -22.19
CA SER A 37 15.41 10.28 -22.62
C SER A 37 14.77 11.60 -23.06
N ALA A 38 13.61 11.57 -23.72
CA ALA A 38 12.85 12.76 -24.07
C ALA A 38 12.33 13.51 -22.83
N ALA A 39 12.02 12.79 -21.75
CA ALA A 39 11.69 13.41 -20.46
C ALA A 39 12.93 13.96 -19.72
N GLY A 40 14.13 13.47 -20.04
CA GLY A 40 15.39 13.88 -19.42
C GLY A 40 16.00 15.18 -19.97
N ASP A 41 15.64 15.59 -21.19
CA ASP A 41 16.24 16.75 -21.89
C ASP A 41 15.34 18.02 -21.90
N SER A 42 14.21 18.03 -21.17
CA SER A 42 13.32 19.21 -21.10
C SER A 42 13.50 20.00 -19.80
N GLU A 43 14.55 20.83 -19.74
CA GLU A 43 14.59 21.96 -18.80
C GLU A 43 14.05 23.25 -19.45
N THR A 44 12.98 23.77 -18.82
CA THR A 44 12.61 25.18 -18.61
C THR A 44 11.41 25.79 -19.37
N THR A 45 10.41 26.18 -18.55
CA THR A 45 9.49 27.34 -18.67
C THR A 45 8.07 27.08 -19.18
N THR A 46 7.13 26.84 -18.26
CA THR A 46 5.87 27.61 -18.20
C THR A 46 5.23 27.48 -16.81
N ASN A 47 5.00 28.64 -16.19
CA ASN A 47 4.39 28.79 -14.88
C ASN A 47 3.04 28.07 -14.77
N GLN A 48 3.00 27.00 -13.98
CA GLN A 48 1.84 26.66 -13.18
C GLN A 48 2.30 26.47 -11.75
N LYS A 49 1.67 27.21 -10.84
CA LYS A 49 1.82 27.15 -9.40
C LYS A 49 1.39 25.76 -8.90
N SER A 50 2.27 24.77 -9.00
CA SER A 50 2.13 23.50 -8.30
C SER A 50 2.71 23.68 -6.91
N SER A 51 1.82 23.66 -5.93
CA SER A 51 2.09 23.63 -4.50
C SER A 51 3.29 22.73 -4.18
N GLU A 52 4.14 23.21 -3.29
CA GLU A 52 5.22 22.45 -2.65
C GLU A 52 4.66 21.18 -2.00
N SER A 53 4.61 20.06 -2.72
CA SER A 53 4.22 18.77 -2.17
C SER A 53 4.60 17.63 -3.11
N ASP A 54 5.90 17.30 -3.21
CA ASP A 54 6.27 15.90 -3.48
C ASP A 54 7.75 15.58 -3.20
N LEU A 55 8.27 16.04 -2.06
CA LEU A 55 9.27 15.23 -1.36
C LEU A 55 8.49 14.19 -0.57
N SER A 56 7.94 13.21 -1.30
CA SER A 56 7.15 12.12 -0.75
C SER A 56 7.98 11.41 0.31
N LEU A 57 7.58 11.62 1.55
CA LEU A 57 7.70 10.73 2.68
C LEU A 57 8.00 9.31 2.19
N VAL A 58 9.19 8.79 2.51
CA VAL A 58 9.56 7.40 2.23
C VAL A 58 8.42 6.52 2.74
N ASP A 59 7.64 5.97 1.80
CA ASP A 59 6.64 4.98 2.10
C ASP A 59 7.42 3.79 2.68
N HIS A 60 7.31 3.54 3.99
CA HIS A 60 8.11 2.54 4.71
C HIS A 60 7.73 1.09 4.34
N ARG A 61 6.93 0.94 3.29
CA ARG A 61 6.33 -0.31 2.87
C ARG A 61 7.29 -1.04 1.98
N LEU A 62 7.40 -2.34 2.20
CA LEU A 62 8.26 -3.17 1.36
C LEU A 62 7.70 -3.17 -0.06
N PRO A 63 8.56 -3.16 -1.09
CA PRO A 63 8.12 -3.42 -2.46
C PRO A 63 7.36 -4.74 -2.51
N GLY A 64 6.11 -4.70 -2.99
CA GLY A 64 5.21 -5.86 -2.97
C GLY A 64 4.26 -5.93 -1.77
N ASP A 65 4.21 -4.91 -0.91
CA ASP A 65 3.14 -4.77 0.08
C ASP A 65 1.82 -4.40 -0.62
N TYR A 66 0.96 -5.40 -0.85
CA TYR A 66 -0.32 -5.24 -1.56
C TYR A 66 -1.41 -4.60 -0.70
N ILE A 67 -1.18 -4.51 0.61
CA ILE A 67 -2.16 -3.98 1.54
C ILE A 67 -2.33 -2.51 1.17
N SER A 68 -3.51 -2.01 0.79
CA SER A 68 -3.62 -0.55 0.53
C SER A 68 -3.29 0.26 1.80
N SER A 69 -2.92 1.53 1.68
CA SER A 69 -2.69 2.35 2.89
C SER A 69 -4.02 2.75 3.51
N PHE A 70 -4.02 2.95 4.82
CA PHE A 70 -5.16 3.50 5.52
C PHE A 70 -5.24 5.03 5.41
N SER A 71 -4.22 5.67 4.83
CA SER A 71 -4.19 7.10 4.49
C SER A 71 -5.44 7.54 3.74
N ASN A 72 -6.14 8.53 4.29
CA ASN A 72 -7.27 9.13 3.62
C ASN A 72 -6.76 10.22 2.64
N ARG A 73 -6.38 9.82 1.42
CA ARG A 73 -5.77 10.73 0.43
C ARG A 73 -6.72 11.84 -0.06
N ASN A 74 -8.03 11.64 0.06
CA ASN A 74 -9.07 12.62 -0.28
C ASN A 74 -9.75 13.17 0.99
N GLY A 75 -8.97 13.69 1.93
CA GLY A 75 -9.50 14.27 3.16
C GLY A 75 -10.31 15.54 2.88
N SER A 76 -11.59 15.53 3.26
CA SER A 76 -12.43 16.74 3.27
C SER A 76 -12.08 17.60 4.49
N PRO A 77 -12.25 18.94 4.45
CA PRO A 77 -12.12 19.80 5.64
C PRO A 77 -12.97 19.34 6.83
N THR A 78 -14.08 18.65 6.57
CA THR A 78 -14.95 18.06 7.59
C THR A 78 -14.33 16.86 8.32
N ASP A 79 -13.40 16.15 7.69
CA ASP A 79 -12.74 14.96 8.26
C ASP A 79 -11.69 15.33 9.32
N ARG A 80 -11.22 16.58 9.29
CA ARG A 80 -10.31 17.13 10.30
C ARG A 80 -10.99 17.46 11.62
N ILE A 81 -12.32 17.56 11.59
CA ILE A 81 -13.14 17.90 12.75
C ILE A 81 -14.22 16.86 13.02
N ALA A 82 -13.93 15.60 12.69
CA ALA A 82 -14.89 14.52 12.84
C ALA A 82 -15.16 14.26 14.34
N PRO A 83 -16.44 14.09 14.74
CA PRO A 83 -16.74 13.61 16.09
C PRO A 83 -16.28 12.15 16.25
N PRO A 84 -15.99 11.72 17.48
CA PRO A 84 -15.69 10.33 17.79
C PRO A 84 -16.87 9.45 17.42
N SER A 85 -16.58 8.26 16.89
CA SER A 85 -17.56 7.25 16.52
C SER A 85 -17.29 5.93 17.24
N GLY A 86 -18.26 5.02 17.22
CA GLY A 86 -18.12 3.67 17.77
C GLY A 86 -17.79 3.68 19.27
N ALA A 87 -16.78 2.90 19.67
CA ALA A 87 -16.39 2.74 21.06
C ALA A 87 -15.92 4.04 21.72
N ALA A 88 -15.30 4.98 20.98
CA ALA A 88 -14.91 6.28 21.54
C ALA A 88 -16.13 7.12 21.95
N ALA A 89 -17.15 7.16 21.08
CA ALA A 89 -18.41 7.85 21.39
C ALA A 89 -19.12 7.21 22.58
N ASN A 90 -19.21 5.87 22.61
CA ASN A 90 -19.85 5.14 23.71
C ASN A 90 -19.09 5.28 25.04
N ALA A 91 -17.77 5.46 25.01
CA ALA A 91 -16.95 5.70 26.20
C ALA A 91 -17.06 7.13 26.75
N GLY A 92 -17.88 8.00 26.14
CA GLY A 92 -18.06 9.39 26.55
C GLY A 92 -16.81 10.26 26.33
N GLN A 93 -15.90 9.82 25.45
CA GLN A 93 -14.76 10.62 25.06
C GLN A 93 -15.27 11.77 24.19
N ASN A 94 -15.08 13.01 24.63
CA ASN A 94 -15.38 14.21 23.84
C ASN A 94 -14.07 14.77 23.29
N GLY A 95 -13.99 14.90 21.98
CA GLY A 95 -12.81 15.47 21.33
C GLY A 95 -13.01 15.56 19.83
N THR A 96 -12.11 16.31 19.19
CA THR A 96 -12.13 16.49 17.73
C THR A 96 -11.09 15.58 17.12
N ILE A 97 -11.50 14.72 16.18
CA ILE A 97 -10.61 13.76 15.54
C ILE A 97 -10.20 14.28 14.17
N ASP A 98 -8.89 14.34 13.93
CA ASP A 98 -8.35 14.59 12.60
C ASP A 98 -8.05 13.28 11.88
N LYS A 99 -8.99 12.84 11.04
CA LYS A 99 -8.88 11.61 10.26
C LYS A 99 -7.87 11.70 9.11
N THR A 100 -7.36 12.89 8.83
CA THR A 100 -6.32 13.12 7.80
C THR A 100 -4.91 13.06 8.38
N SER A 101 -4.79 13.01 9.71
CA SER A 101 -3.51 12.96 10.39
C SER A 101 -2.84 11.59 10.23
N LYS A 102 -1.50 11.60 10.18
CA LYS A 102 -0.69 10.36 10.22
C LYS A 102 -0.94 9.58 11.52
N LEU A 103 -1.22 10.28 12.62
CA LEU A 103 -1.53 9.66 13.90
C LEU A 103 -2.78 8.79 13.81
N TYR A 104 -3.83 9.29 13.15
CA TYR A 104 -5.07 8.56 12.94
C TYR A 104 -4.87 7.36 12.01
N GLU A 105 -4.09 7.52 10.94
CA GLU A 105 -3.73 6.40 10.06
C GLU A 105 -3.06 5.25 10.84
N GLN A 106 -2.09 5.57 11.70
CA GLN A 106 -1.40 4.59 12.53
C GLN A 106 -2.32 3.98 13.60
N ALA A 107 -3.25 4.75 14.16
CA ALA A 107 -4.27 4.23 15.07
C ALA A 107 -5.22 3.25 14.36
N MET A 108 -5.57 3.53 13.09
CA MET A 108 -6.41 2.65 12.28
C MET A 108 -5.68 1.38 11.84
N GLU A 109 -4.36 1.45 11.58
CA GLU A 109 -3.51 0.27 11.38
C GLU A 109 -3.48 -0.64 12.61
N LEU A 110 -3.34 -0.05 13.79
CA LEU A 110 -3.37 -0.78 15.06
C LEU A 110 -4.71 -1.49 15.25
N GLU A 111 -5.83 -0.80 15.00
CA GLU A 111 -7.16 -1.41 15.06
C GLU A 111 -7.25 -2.61 14.10
N SER A 112 -6.79 -2.47 12.86
CA SER A 112 -6.79 -3.57 11.88
C SER A 112 -6.02 -4.80 12.37
N TYR A 113 -4.88 -4.59 13.03
CA TYR A 113 -4.11 -5.70 13.59
C TYR A 113 -4.86 -6.40 14.74
N LEU A 114 -5.54 -5.63 15.59
CA LEU A 114 -6.39 -6.18 16.64
C LEU A 114 -7.56 -6.98 16.07
N VAL A 115 -8.25 -6.44 15.05
CA VAL A 115 -9.32 -7.16 14.34
C VAL A 115 -8.79 -8.45 13.74
N LYS A 116 -7.60 -8.44 13.12
CA LYS A 116 -6.94 -9.64 12.61
C LYS A 116 -6.73 -10.68 13.71
N ILE A 117 -6.23 -10.29 14.88
CA ILE A 117 -6.04 -11.21 16.02
C ILE A 117 -7.38 -11.82 16.46
N MET A 118 -8.43 -10.99 16.59
CA MET A 118 -9.76 -11.46 16.99
C MET A 118 -10.33 -12.45 15.97
N LEU A 119 -10.25 -12.11 14.69
CA LEU A 119 -10.74 -12.92 13.60
C LEU A 119 -9.96 -14.24 13.48
N SER A 120 -8.65 -14.20 13.70
CA SER A 120 -7.80 -15.39 13.80
C SER A 120 -8.19 -16.27 14.98
N SER A 121 -8.56 -15.67 16.12
CA SER A 121 -9.04 -16.41 17.29
C SER A 121 -10.40 -17.06 17.03
N MET A 122 -11.30 -16.37 16.32
CA MET A 122 -12.58 -16.94 15.87
C MET A 122 -12.37 -18.09 14.89
N LYS A 123 -11.45 -17.93 13.92
CA LYS A 123 -11.05 -19.00 13.00
C LYS A 123 -10.56 -20.24 13.74
N ASN A 124 -9.70 -20.06 14.74
CA ASN A 124 -9.16 -21.17 15.53
C ASN A 124 -10.23 -21.89 16.37
N THR A 125 -11.39 -21.27 16.59
CA THR A 125 -12.54 -21.87 17.29
C THR A 125 -13.43 -22.70 16.36
N VAL A 126 -13.33 -22.51 15.04
CA VAL A 126 -14.04 -23.36 14.07
C VAL A 126 -13.35 -24.71 14.03
N GLU A 127 -14.00 -25.74 14.56
CA GLU A 127 -13.46 -27.10 14.54
C GLU A 127 -13.17 -27.51 13.09
N LYS A 128 -11.90 -27.70 12.76
CA LYS A 128 -11.46 -28.32 11.51
C LYS A 128 -11.85 -29.79 11.56
N THR A 129 -13.11 -30.08 11.25
CA THR A 129 -13.59 -31.45 11.13
C THR A 129 -12.71 -32.14 10.10
N ASN A 130 -12.33 -33.40 10.37
CA ASN A 130 -11.46 -34.27 9.55
C ASN A 130 -11.86 -34.41 8.06
N LEU A 131 -12.87 -33.68 7.60
CA LEU A 131 -13.37 -33.56 6.24
C LEU A 131 -12.69 -32.46 5.42
N SER A 132 -11.94 -31.53 6.04
CA SER A 132 -11.26 -30.43 5.33
C SER A 132 -9.94 -30.84 4.65
N GLY A 133 -9.62 -32.14 4.60
CA GLY A 133 -8.37 -32.63 3.99
C GLY A 133 -7.15 -32.15 4.76
N ASP A 134 -5.99 -32.72 4.44
CA ASP A 134 -4.72 -32.26 5.00
C ASP A 134 -4.58 -30.75 4.89
N SER A 135 -3.84 -30.16 5.83
CA SER A 135 -3.49 -28.74 5.86
C SER A 135 -2.83 -28.30 4.54
N ASP A 136 -3.63 -27.96 3.54
CA ASP A 136 -3.13 -27.54 2.25
C ASP A 136 -2.45 -26.19 2.44
N PHE A 137 -1.13 -26.18 2.24
CA PHE A 137 -0.29 -24.97 2.30
C PHE A 137 -0.90 -23.84 1.45
N ALA A 138 -1.46 -24.20 0.29
CA ALA A 138 -2.18 -23.27 -0.59
C ALA A 138 -3.47 -22.70 0.04
N GLY A 139 -4.23 -23.53 0.76
CA GLY A 139 -5.45 -23.10 1.46
C GLY A 139 -5.15 -22.11 2.57
N ASN A 140 -4.12 -22.39 3.39
CA ASN A 140 -3.71 -21.47 4.46
C ASN A 140 -3.19 -20.13 3.90
N MET A 141 -2.45 -20.13 2.79
CA MET A 141 -1.97 -18.89 2.17
C MET A 141 -3.12 -18.02 1.64
N TYR A 142 -4.14 -18.64 1.02
CA TYR A 142 -5.33 -17.92 0.60
C TYR A 142 -6.15 -17.41 1.78
N GLU A 143 -6.32 -18.24 2.82
CA GLU A 143 -7.00 -17.84 4.05
C GLU A 143 -6.30 -16.65 4.71
N ASP A 144 -4.98 -16.66 4.83
CA ASP A 144 -4.23 -15.57 5.46
C ASP A 144 -4.42 -14.26 4.69
N MET A 145 -4.31 -14.29 3.35
CA MET A 145 -4.60 -13.10 2.53
C MET A 145 -6.06 -12.65 2.61
N LEU A 146 -7.00 -13.60 2.72
CA LEU A 146 -8.43 -13.31 2.89
C LEU A 146 -8.69 -12.63 4.23
N TYR A 147 -8.15 -13.17 5.32
CA TYR A 147 -8.35 -12.63 6.66
C TYR A 147 -7.66 -11.29 6.85
N ASP A 148 -6.54 -11.06 6.17
CA ASP A 148 -5.85 -9.76 6.13
C ASP A 148 -6.73 -8.69 5.48
N GLU A 149 -7.26 -8.95 4.28
CA GLU A 149 -8.17 -8.01 3.62
C GLU A 149 -9.51 -7.86 4.36
N LEU A 150 -10.02 -8.94 4.95
CA LEU A 150 -11.26 -8.88 5.74
C LEU A 150 -11.09 -8.01 6.99
N SER A 151 -10.01 -8.21 7.76
CA SER A 151 -9.73 -7.40 8.96
C SER A 151 -9.65 -5.91 8.63
N ARG A 152 -9.08 -5.60 7.46
CA ARG A 152 -8.90 -4.26 6.93
C ARG A 152 -10.21 -3.64 6.45
N SER A 153 -10.99 -4.40 5.70
CA SER A 153 -12.32 -4.02 5.22
C SER A 153 -13.26 -3.73 6.40
N VAL A 154 -13.28 -4.61 7.41
CA VAL A 154 -14.05 -4.43 8.64
C VAL A 154 -13.62 -3.16 9.36
N THR A 155 -12.31 -2.95 9.53
CA THR A 155 -11.78 -1.74 10.20
C THR A 155 -12.17 -0.45 9.47
N LYS A 156 -12.11 -0.44 8.13
CA LYS A 156 -12.43 0.74 7.32
C LYS A 156 -13.94 1.05 7.26
N SER A 157 -14.79 0.03 7.28
CA SER A 157 -16.24 0.17 7.06
C SER A 157 -17.09 0.16 8.33
N ALA A 158 -16.71 -0.68 9.30
CA ALA A 158 -17.46 -0.98 10.51
C ALA A 158 -16.51 -1.08 11.72
N GLY A 159 -15.44 -0.28 11.72
CA GLY A 159 -14.47 -0.23 12.79
C GLY A 159 -15.16 -0.10 14.15
N PHE A 160 -14.59 -0.76 15.15
CA PHE A 160 -15.06 -0.74 16.52
C PHE A 160 -14.94 0.67 17.14
N GLY A 161 -14.25 1.60 16.48
CA GLY A 161 -14.02 2.96 17.00
C GLY A 161 -12.90 2.99 18.04
N LEU A 162 -11.99 2.00 17.98
CA LEU A 162 -10.82 1.94 18.85
C LEU A 162 -9.71 2.87 18.33
N ALA A 163 -9.57 3.03 17.02
CA ALA A 163 -8.67 4.02 16.44
C ALA A 163 -8.98 5.44 16.97
N ASP A 164 -10.26 5.78 17.09
CA ASP A 164 -10.72 7.05 17.66
C ASP A 164 -10.31 7.21 19.13
N GLN A 165 -10.40 6.15 19.93
CA GLN A 165 -9.97 6.15 21.34
C GLN A 165 -8.46 6.35 21.47
N VAL A 166 -7.68 5.59 20.71
CA VAL A 166 -6.21 5.67 20.72
C VAL A 166 -5.75 7.05 20.24
N TYR A 167 -6.41 7.59 19.21
CA TYR A 167 -6.13 8.92 18.71
C TYR A 167 -6.34 9.99 19.79
N LEU A 168 -7.49 9.99 20.48
CA LEU A 168 -7.78 10.98 21.53
C LEU A 168 -6.83 10.87 22.73
N GLN A 169 -6.47 9.64 23.10
CA GLN A 169 -5.50 9.39 24.18
C GLN A 169 -4.10 9.93 23.83
N LEU A 170 -3.67 9.73 22.59
CA LEU A 170 -2.32 10.10 22.16
C LEU A 170 -2.22 11.57 21.71
N SER A 171 -3.32 12.17 21.25
CA SER A 171 -3.40 13.60 20.94
C SER A 171 -3.50 14.47 22.19
N GLY A 172 -3.71 13.86 23.38
CA GLY A 172 -3.89 14.57 24.63
C GLY A 172 -5.21 15.33 24.73
N SER A 173 -6.16 15.04 23.84
CA SER A 173 -7.51 15.62 23.85
C SER A 173 -8.37 14.87 24.88
N ARG A 174 -8.29 15.29 26.15
CA ARG A 174 -9.16 14.81 27.24
C ARG A 174 -10.19 15.84 27.61
#